data_AF-A0A8R7VBA2-F1
#
_entry.id   AF-A0A8R7VBA2-F1
#
_cell.length_a   1.000
_cell.length_b   1.000
_cell.length_c   1.000
_cell.angle_alpha   90.00
_cell.angle_beta   90.00
_cell.angle_gamma   90.00
#
_symmetry.space_group_name_H-M   'P 1'
#
loop_
_entity.id
_entity.type
_entity.pdbx_description
1 polymer ?
#
loop_
_entity_poly.entity_id
_entity_poly.type
_entity_poly.pdbx_seq_one_letter_code
_entity_poly.pdbx_strand_id
1 'polypeptide(L)'
;GCLHYAGFDTDGNDDDDVVQLLVYVLKDYDSKEWILKHSVETSHVFGGRYIEDLDEEFNWIAIHPECNLIFFTVGQDITFVCCDMDRRQVKVICNLEKGKLPYFPYVPLYEELQSLHK
;
A
#
# COMPACT_ATOMS: atom_id res chain seq x y z
N GLY A 1 15.93 7.80 6.30
CA GLY A 1 14.85 7.19 5.49
C GLY A 1 13.64 7.18 6.37
N CYS A 2 12.44 7.34 5.82
CA CYS A 2 11.22 7.34 6.62
C CYS A 2 10.60 5.94 6.58
N LEU A 3 10.31 5.38 7.75
CA LEU A 3 9.59 4.12 7.84
C LEU A 3 8.11 4.36 7.50
N HIS A 4 7.60 3.58 6.56
CA HIS A 4 6.19 3.60 6.16
C HIS A 4 5.52 2.30 6.58
N TYR A 5 4.26 2.39 6.99
CA TYR A 5 3.38 1.27 7.28
C TYR A 5 2.08 1.44 6.51
N ALA A 6 1.57 0.37 5.92
CA ALA A 6 0.28 0.36 5.25
C ALA A 6 -0.55 -0.81 5.77
N GLY A 7 -1.84 -0.57 5.98
CA GLY A 7 -2.77 -1.57 6.48
C GLY A 7 -4.22 -1.19 6.15
N PHE A 8 -5.12 -2.12 6.43
CA PHE A 8 -6.55 -1.91 6.30
C PHE A 8 -7.19 -1.69 7.68
N ASP A 9 -8.22 -0.86 7.74
CA ASP A 9 -9.04 -0.64 8.93
C ASP A 9 -10.51 -0.50 8.54
N THR A 10 -11.41 -0.95 9.41
CA THR A 10 -12.87 -0.87 9.26
C THR A 10 -13.40 0.28 10.13
N ASP A 11 -14.20 1.19 9.56
CA ASP A 11 -14.88 2.19 10.38
C ASP A 11 -16.04 1.51 11.12
N GLY A 12 -15.78 1.00 12.33
CA GLY A 12 -16.70 0.17 13.11
C GLY A 12 -17.93 0.90 13.70
N ASN A 13 -18.46 1.89 12.99
CA ASN A 13 -19.51 2.79 13.45
C ASN A 13 -20.72 2.88 12.52
N ASP A 14 -20.68 2.31 11.31
CA ASP A 14 -21.79 2.29 10.35
C ASP A 14 -22.18 0.84 9.99
N ASP A 15 -23.48 0.61 9.73
CA ASP A 15 -24.04 -0.69 9.31
C ASP A 15 -23.49 -1.17 7.94
N ASP A 16 -22.75 -0.31 7.22
CA ASP A 16 -21.90 -0.63 6.08
C ASP A 16 -20.43 -0.56 6.57
N ASP A 17 -19.80 -1.70 6.84
CA ASP A 17 -18.38 -1.79 7.23
C ASP A 17 -17.47 -1.28 6.09
N VAL A 18 -17.31 0.04 6.00
CA VAL A 18 -16.43 0.68 5.02
C VAL A 18 -14.99 0.45 5.46
N VAL A 19 -14.23 -0.24 4.62
CA VAL A 19 -12.81 -0.46 4.88
C VAL A 19 -11.96 0.56 4.14
N GLN A 20 -10.91 1.02 4.80
CA GLN A 20 -9.98 1.98 4.26
C GLN A 20 -8.57 1.41 4.26
N LEU A 21 -7.82 1.71 3.20
CA LEU A 21 -6.38 1.59 3.19
C LEU A 21 -5.77 2.83 3.84
N LEU A 22 -5.06 2.61 4.94
CA LEU A 22 -4.37 3.62 5.71
C LEU A 22 -2.86 3.50 5.53
N VAL A 23 -2.20 4.63 5.36
CA VAL A 23 -0.75 4.72 5.21
C VAL A 23 -0.20 5.64 6.28
N TYR A 24 0.66 5.09 7.11
CA TYR A 24 1.32 5.81 8.19
C TYR A 24 2.79 6.01 7.87
N VAL A 25 3.33 7.14 8.33
CA VAL A 25 4.76 7.43 8.31
C VAL A 25 5.22 7.66 9.74
N LEU A 26 6.35 7.05 10.08
CA LEU A 26 7.00 7.30 11.36
C LEU A 26 7.65 8.68 11.32
N LYS A 27 7.21 9.57 12.21
CA LYS A 27 7.68 10.97 12.29
C LYS A 27 9.17 11.03 12.59
N ASP A 28 9.60 10.32 13.62
CA ASP A 28 10.99 10.14 14.01
C ASP A 28 11.13 8.85 14.84
N TYR A 29 12.34 8.29 14.87
CA TYR A 29 12.60 7.00 15.53
C TYR A 29 12.60 7.09 17.07
N ASP A 30 12.82 8.28 17.62
CA ASP A 30 12.95 8.50 19.06
C ASP A 30 11.57 8.63 19.74
N SER A 31 10.68 9.41 19.13
CA SER A 31 9.30 9.64 19.57
C SER A 31 8.41 8.44 19.34
N LYS A 32 8.76 7.58 18.36
CA LYS A 32 7.95 6.44 17.91
C LYS A 32 6.54 6.87 17.48
N GLU A 33 6.36 8.13 17.12
CA GLU A 33 5.09 8.72 16.75
C GLU A 33 4.76 8.40 15.29
N TRP A 34 3.60 7.77 15.06
CA TRP A 34 3.09 7.48 13.72
C TRP A 34 2.09 8.55 13.30
N ILE A 35 2.28 9.10 12.12
CA ILE A 35 1.39 10.10 11.53
C ILE A 35 0.64 9.44 10.37
N LEU A 36 -0.68 9.59 10.34
CA LEU A 36 -1.48 9.21 9.18
C LEU A 36 -1.11 10.11 8.01
N LYS A 37 -0.53 9.53 6.97
CA LYS A 37 -0.10 10.22 5.75
C LYS A 37 -1.21 10.22 4.71
N HIS A 38 -1.89 9.08 4.53
CA HIS A 38 -2.96 8.90 3.55
C HIS A 38 -4.05 7.96 4.04
N SER A 39 -5.29 8.21 3.62
CA SER A 39 -6.42 7.29 3.72
C SER A 39 -7.15 7.25 2.38
N VAL A 40 -7.46 6.04 1.91
CA VAL A 40 -8.29 5.81 0.73
C VAL A 40 -9.27 4.69 1.01
N GLU A 41 -10.52 4.89 0.62
CA GLU A 41 -11.53 3.85 0.74
C GLU A 41 -11.26 2.73 -0.26
N THR A 42 -11.34 1.50 0.22
CA THR A 42 -11.14 0.29 -0.59
C THR A 42 -12.09 0.19 -1.77
N SER A 43 -13.32 0.71 -1.69
CA SER A 43 -14.26 0.76 -2.81
C SER A 43 -13.70 1.51 -4.01
N HIS A 44 -12.95 2.59 -3.77
CA HIS A 44 -12.28 3.38 -4.80
C HIS A 44 -11.04 2.68 -5.35
N VAL A 45 -10.42 1.82 -4.53
CA VAL A 45 -9.21 1.08 -4.90
C VAL A 45 -9.51 -0.19 -5.68
N PHE A 46 -10.50 -0.95 -5.22
CA PHE A 46 -10.84 -2.27 -5.74
C PHE A 46 -12.12 -2.27 -6.59
N GLY A 47 -12.72 -1.11 -6.84
CA GLY A 47 -13.94 -0.97 -7.64
C GLY A 47 -15.16 -1.64 -7.01
N GLY A 48 -15.28 -1.56 -5.68
CA GLY A 48 -16.40 -2.13 -4.92
C GLY A 48 -16.34 -3.65 -4.70
N ARG A 49 -15.20 -4.30 -4.90
CA ARG A 49 -15.00 -5.68 -4.44
C ARG A 49 -14.98 -5.70 -2.91
N TYR A 50 -15.84 -6.53 -2.32
CA TYR A 50 -15.88 -6.76 -0.88
C TYR A 50 -14.59 -7.42 -0.40
N ILE A 51 -14.27 -7.12 0.86
CA ILE A 51 -12.93 -7.33 1.46
C ILE A 51 -12.77 -8.68 2.12
N GLU A 52 -13.87 -9.42 2.22
CA GLU A 52 -13.92 -10.76 2.81
C GLU A 52 -12.89 -11.70 2.17
N ASP A 53 -12.52 -11.49 0.90
CA ASP A 53 -11.55 -12.32 0.15
C ASP A 53 -10.12 -11.74 0.10
N LEU A 54 -9.84 -10.57 0.71
CA LEU A 54 -8.51 -9.94 0.59
C LEU A 54 -7.41 -10.74 1.28
N ASP A 55 -7.65 -11.36 2.43
CA ASP A 55 -6.59 -12.06 3.17
C ASP A 55 -5.98 -13.25 2.38
N GLU A 56 -6.74 -13.87 1.48
CA GLU A 56 -6.26 -14.97 0.64
C GLU A 56 -5.75 -14.50 -0.73
N GLU A 57 -6.25 -13.37 -1.23
CA GLU A 57 -6.01 -12.91 -2.60
C GLU A 57 -5.16 -11.62 -2.69
N PHE A 58 -4.65 -11.09 -1.58
CA PHE A 58 -3.92 -9.83 -1.51
C PHE A 58 -2.46 -10.01 -1.03
N ASN A 59 -1.53 -9.26 -1.64
CA ASN A 59 -0.16 -9.19 -1.12
C ASN A 59 0.50 -7.81 -1.38
N TRP A 60 1.15 -7.26 -0.35
CA TRP A 60 1.93 -6.02 -0.47
C TRP A 60 3.21 -6.24 -1.29
N ILE A 61 3.53 -5.33 -2.20
CA ILE A 61 4.79 -5.34 -2.95
C ILE A 61 5.72 -4.25 -2.45
N ALA A 62 5.29 -2.98 -2.49
CA ALA A 62 6.13 -1.84 -2.13
C ALA A 62 5.33 -0.55 -1.91
N ILE A 63 5.91 0.37 -1.14
CA ILE A 63 5.48 1.76 -1.03
C ILE A 63 6.58 2.63 -1.62
N HIS A 64 6.25 3.48 -2.60
CA HIS A 64 7.23 4.40 -3.17
C HIS A 64 7.58 5.49 -2.14
N PRO A 65 8.86 5.66 -1.78
CA PRO A 65 9.24 6.57 -0.69
C PRO A 65 8.91 8.04 -0.98
N GLU A 66 8.85 8.42 -2.26
CA GLU A 66 8.74 9.83 -2.69
C GLU A 66 7.43 10.19 -3.42
N CYS A 67 6.70 9.21 -3.96
CA CYS A 67 5.65 9.49 -4.96
C CYS A 67 4.23 9.17 -4.50
N ASN A 68 4.02 8.89 -3.20
CA ASN A 68 2.71 8.49 -2.68
C ASN A 68 2.03 7.36 -3.49
N LEU A 69 2.85 6.46 -4.05
CA LEU A 69 2.42 5.29 -4.81
C LEU A 69 2.54 4.04 -3.95
N ILE A 70 1.54 3.16 -4.03
CA ILE A 70 1.57 1.84 -3.40
C ILE A 70 1.35 0.77 -4.45
N PHE A 71 2.08 -0.33 -4.30
CA PHE A 71 2.10 -1.47 -5.20
C PHE A 71 1.67 -2.72 -4.43
N PHE A 72 0.72 -3.46 -4.97
CA PHE A 72 0.21 -4.70 -4.40
C PHE A 72 -0.34 -5.63 -5.49
N THR A 73 -0.49 -6.90 -5.17
CA THR A 73 -1.27 -7.84 -5.99
C THR A 73 -2.63 -8.08 -5.36
N VAL A 74 -3.65 -8.26 -6.20
CA VAL A 74 -5.01 -8.63 -5.77
C VAL A 74 -5.64 -9.65 -6.72
N GLY A 75 -6.45 -10.55 -6.18
CA GLY A 75 -7.28 -11.47 -6.95
C GLY A 75 -6.62 -12.83 -7.25
N GLN A 76 -7.44 -13.86 -7.51
CA GLN A 76 -6.99 -15.21 -7.91
C GLN A 76 -6.08 -15.27 -9.13
N ASP A 77 -6.27 -14.34 -10.08
CA ASP A 77 -5.45 -14.19 -11.28
C ASP A 77 -4.24 -13.27 -11.06
N ILE A 78 -3.95 -12.94 -9.79
CA ILE A 78 -2.81 -12.18 -9.31
C ILE A 78 -2.61 -10.90 -10.14
N THR A 79 -3.57 -9.98 -10.04
CA THR A 79 -3.50 -8.70 -10.75
C THR A 79 -2.51 -7.78 -10.03
N PHE A 80 -1.46 -7.35 -10.74
CA PHE A 80 -0.52 -6.35 -10.23
C PHE A 80 -1.08 -4.94 -10.41
N VAL A 81 -1.19 -4.22 -9.29
CA VAL A 81 -1.85 -2.92 -9.19
C VAL A 81 -0.93 -1.87 -8.60
N CYS A 82 -1.07 -0.64 -9.11
CA CYS A 82 -0.51 0.57 -8.53
C CYS A 82 -1.63 1.52 -8.11
N CYS A 83 -1.52 2.07 -6.90
CA CYS A 83 -2.43 3.07 -6.37
C CYS A 83 -1.70 4.40 -6.18
N ASP A 84 -2.17 5.45 -6.84
CA ASP A 84 -1.83 6.85 -6.60
C ASP A 84 -2.73 7.39 -5.48
N MET A 85 -2.14 7.56 -4.30
CA MET A 85 -2.86 7.98 -3.10
C MET A 85 -3.24 9.46 -3.13
N ASP A 86 -2.47 10.31 -3.84
CA ASP A 86 -2.78 11.74 -3.96
C ASP A 86 -4.03 11.95 -4.82
N ARG A 87 -4.15 11.16 -5.90
CA ARG A 87 -5.28 11.23 -6.82
C ARG A 87 -6.41 10.26 -6.48
N ARG A 88 -6.20 9.36 -5.51
CA ARG A 88 -7.09 8.24 -5.18
C ARG A 88 -7.44 7.41 -6.41
N GLN A 89 -6.43 7.17 -7.25
CA GLN A 89 -6.60 6.47 -8.52
C GLN A 89 -5.83 5.17 -8.51
N VAL A 90 -6.50 4.12 -8.99
CA VAL A 90 -5.90 2.81 -9.16
C VAL A 90 -5.67 2.50 -10.62
N LYS A 91 -4.50 1.93 -10.90
CA LYS A 91 -4.08 1.51 -12.21
C LYS A 91 -3.62 0.06 -12.16
N VAL A 92 -4.28 -0.78 -12.96
CA VAL A 92 -3.79 -2.13 -13.25
C VAL A 92 -2.55 -2.02 -14.12
N ILE A 93 -1.46 -2.65 -13.70
CA ILE A 93 -0.21 -2.73 -14.45
C ILE A 93 -0.27 -3.94 -15.39
N CYS A 94 -0.52 -5.13 -14.84
CA CYS A 94 -0.65 -6.38 -15.60
C CYS A 94 -1.31 -7.47 -14.75
N ASN A 95 -1.77 -8.55 -15.39
CA ASN A 95 -2.17 -9.78 -14.72
C ASN A 95 -0.98 -10.74 -14.70
N LEU A 96 -0.71 -11.36 -13.56
CA LEU A 96 0.38 -12.30 -13.39
C LEU A 96 -0.21 -13.70 -13.56
N GLU A 97 0.16 -14.39 -14.64
CA GLU A 97 -0.32 -15.75 -14.89
C GLU A 97 -0.14 -16.64 -13.65
N LYS A 98 -1.10 -17.54 -13.38
CA LYS A 98 -1.13 -18.40 -12.19
C LYS A 98 0.23 -19.08 -11.96
N GLY A 99 0.97 -18.56 -10.99
CA GLY A 99 2.35 -18.94 -10.73
C GLY A 99 2.91 -18.09 -9.60
N LYS A 100 3.81 -18.69 -8.80
CA LYS A 100 4.41 -18.09 -7.61
C LYS A 100 4.92 -16.68 -7.91
N LEU A 101 4.49 -15.70 -7.09
CA LEU A 101 4.89 -14.30 -7.15
C LEU A 101 6.42 -14.16 -7.35
N PRO A 102 6.91 -13.68 -8.51
CA PRO A 102 8.36 -13.58 -8.77
C PRO A 102 8.97 -12.28 -8.20
N TYR A 103 8.26 -11.56 -7.33
CA TYR A 103 8.67 -10.23 -6.89
C TYR A 103 9.27 -10.28 -5.49
N PHE A 104 10.56 -9.94 -5.40
CA PHE A 104 11.10 -9.46 -4.15
C PHE A 104 10.58 -8.02 -3.96
N PRO A 105 10.09 -7.67 -2.76
CA PRO A 105 9.82 -6.28 -2.43
C PRO A 105 11.04 -5.45 -2.83
N TYR A 106 10.85 -4.40 -3.63
CA TYR A 106 11.94 -3.46 -3.85
C TYR A 106 12.27 -2.83 -2.50
N VAL A 107 13.37 -3.25 -1.90
CA VAL A 107 13.95 -2.62 -0.72
C VAL A 107 14.90 -1.56 -1.26
N PRO A 108 14.57 -0.25 -1.15
CA PRO A 108 15.52 0.79 -1.52
C PRO A 108 16.79 0.56 -0.69
N LEU A 109 17.92 0.29 -1.35
CA LEU A 109 19.21 0.14 -0.67
C LEU A 109 19.52 1.46 0.03
N TYR A 110 19.45 1.46 1.37
CA TYR A 110 19.66 2.66 2.18
C TYR A 110 21.15 2.90 2.46
N GLU A 111 22.02 2.60 1.49
CA GLU A 111 23.42 3.00 1.52
C GLU A 111 23.61 4.16 0.54
N GLU A 112 24.26 5.24 1.00
CA GLU A 112 24.73 6.42 0.25
C GLU A 112 23.95 7.75 0.30
N LEU A 113 22.98 7.98 1.19
CA LEU A 113 22.53 9.37 1.46
C LEU A 113 23.43 10.17 2.42
N GLN A 114 24.52 9.59 2.94
CA GLN A 114 25.55 10.37 3.64
C GLN A 114 26.50 11.14 2.70
N SER A 115 26.37 11.01 1.37
CA SER A 115 27.25 11.70 0.42
C SER A 115 26.68 13.02 -0.15
N LEU A 116 25.41 13.36 0.09
CA LEU A 116 24.79 14.59 -0.45
C LEU A 116 24.63 15.71 0.59
N HIS A 117 25.47 15.72 1.62
CA HIS A 117 25.75 16.91 2.43
C HIS A 117 27.25 17.19 2.38
N LYS A 118 27.68 17.89 1.32
CA LYS A 118 28.94 18.64 1.33
C LYS A 118 28.75 19.96 0.60
#